data_AF-A0A5C0ZPC4-F1
#
_entry.id   AF-A0A5C0ZPC4-F1
#
_cell.length_a   1.000
_cell.length_b   1.000
_cell.length_c   1.000
_cell.angle_alpha   90.00
_cell.angle_beta   90.00
_cell.angle_gamma   90.00
#
_symmetry.space_group_name_H-M   'P 1'
#
loop_
_entity.id
_entity.type
_entity.pdbx_description
1 polymer ?
#
loop_
_entity_poly.entity_id
_entity_poly.type
_entity_poly.pdbx_seq_one_letter_code
_entity_poly.pdbx_strand_id
1 'polypeptide(L)'
;MTKAFSYLYEGTIWKIDIHELSGMLAIEWRDQDGLPYFSVIHYRSGRLLSDHIHYGDRWWTLAAVNTNQLFLQHYPQPNQGQTQGLVAIDIHSKQVTWEQFNLQFVELTQEGIAVKQRFSDTNAVSLLEPLSGSILENHTLLNKLSPLPRNIRSASPVHRTPPLPITSTLVGPYFFLETDGKELWAYHERKEDKLQLILTVIQEHNVQFKECIVDRLDHLLPEVFFMVGQQLFFVTNNKREIVSYFV
;
A
#
# COMPACT_ATOMS: atom_id res chain seq x y z
N MET A 1 -17.96 -8.16 -10.51
CA MET A 1 -16.63 -8.26 -9.85
C MET A 1 -16.48 -9.65 -9.25
N THR A 2 -15.26 -10.16 -9.22
CA THR A 2 -14.94 -11.46 -8.60
C THR A 2 -13.87 -11.25 -7.54
N LYS A 3 -14.07 -11.79 -6.33
CA LYS A 3 -13.06 -11.73 -5.27
C LYS A 3 -11.79 -12.43 -5.75
N ALA A 4 -10.67 -11.71 -5.73
CA ALA A 4 -9.36 -12.22 -6.12
C ALA A 4 -8.70 -12.93 -4.94
N PHE A 5 -8.60 -12.25 -3.79
CA PHE A 5 -8.09 -12.81 -2.54
C PHE A 5 -8.52 -11.98 -1.33
N SER A 6 -8.39 -12.54 -0.13
CA SER A 6 -8.25 -11.75 1.08
C SER A 6 -7.26 -12.39 2.04
N TYR A 7 -6.56 -11.55 2.81
CA TYR A 7 -5.62 -11.97 3.84
C TYR A 7 -5.85 -11.19 5.12
N LEU A 8 -6.07 -11.93 6.20
CA LEU A 8 -6.26 -11.42 7.55
C LEU A 8 -4.95 -11.49 8.33
N TYR A 9 -4.61 -10.41 9.03
CA TYR A 9 -3.44 -10.27 9.87
C TYR A 9 -3.79 -10.28 11.36
N GLU A 10 -2.82 -10.70 12.17
CA GLU A 10 -2.92 -10.68 13.63
C GLU A 10 -2.89 -9.26 14.18
N GLY A 11 -2.20 -8.36 13.47
CA GLY A 11 -2.07 -6.95 13.80
C GLY A 11 -2.76 -5.99 12.84
N THR A 12 -2.50 -4.71 13.03
CA THR A 12 -3.02 -3.60 12.22
C THR A 12 -2.12 -3.35 11.02
N ILE A 13 -2.67 -3.39 9.80
CA ILE A 13 -2.01 -2.96 8.57
C ILE A 13 -1.64 -1.48 8.72
N TRP A 14 -0.35 -1.21 8.61
CA TRP A 14 0.26 0.10 8.82
C TRP A 14 0.66 0.76 7.50
N LYS A 15 1.30 0.00 6.61
CA LYS A 15 1.82 0.52 5.34
C LYS A 15 1.76 -0.53 4.25
N ILE A 16 1.61 -0.08 3.01
CA ILE A 16 1.59 -0.93 1.82
C ILE A 16 2.54 -0.32 0.79
N ASP A 17 3.32 -1.14 0.09
CA ASP A 17 4.07 -0.76 -1.11
C ASP A 17 3.84 -1.77 -2.23
N ILE A 18 3.88 -1.29 -3.48
CA ILE A 18 3.56 -2.08 -4.66
C ILE A 18 4.68 -1.94 -5.67
N HIS A 19 5.16 -3.09 -6.15
CA HIS A 19 6.02 -3.17 -7.32
C HIS A 19 5.21 -3.72 -8.49
N GLU A 20 4.61 -2.82 -9.25
CA GLU A 20 3.61 -3.16 -10.28
C GLU A 20 4.19 -4.08 -11.35
N LEU A 21 5.44 -3.84 -11.80
CA LEU A 21 6.10 -4.62 -12.85
C LEU A 21 6.14 -6.12 -12.54
N SER A 22 6.48 -6.48 -11.30
CA SER A 22 6.58 -7.88 -10.88
C SER A 22 5.37 -8.38 -10.10
N GLY A 23 4.33 -7.55 -9.96
CA GLY A 23 3.09 -7.97 -9.31
C GLY A 23 3.22 -8.13 -7.79
N MET A 24 4.18 -7.45 -7.15
CA MET A 24 4.40 -7.59 -5.70
C MET A 24 3.60 -6.56 -4.91
N LEU A 25 2.96 -7.02 -3.84
CA LEU A 25 2.26 -6.22 -2.85
C LEU A 25 2.89 -6.54 -1.49
N ALA A 26 3.69 -5.62 -0.97
CA ALA A 26 4.25 -5.71 0.37
C ALA A 26 3.34 -5.00 1.36
N ILE A 27 3.12 -5.64 2.50
CA ILE A 27 2.26 -5.15 3.57
C ILE A 27 3.06 -5.17 4.85
N GLU A 28 3.16 -4.02 5.50
CA GLU A 28 3.56 -3.91 6.89
C GLU A 28 2.31 -3.95 7.76
N TRP A 29 2.29 -4.83 8.74
CA TRP A 29 1.31 -4.84 9.81
C TRP A 29 2.04 -4.84 11.16
N ARG A 30 1.38 -4.30 12.18
CA ARG A 30 1.96 -4.13 13.51
C ARG A 30 1.11 -4.82 14.55
N ASP A 31 1.77 -5.55 15.44
CA ASP A 31 1.11 -6.16 16.59
C ASP A 31 0.65 -5.10 17.61
N GLN A 32 0.14 -5.55 18.76
CA GLN A 32 -0.38 -4.68 19.81
C GLN A 32 0.71 -3.83 20.48
N ASP A 33 1.96 -4.28 20.47
CA ASP A 33 3.11 -3.58 21.02
C ASP A 33 3.74 -2.60 20.00
N GLY A 34 3.29 -2.68 18.74
CA GLY A 34 3.72 -1.85 17.63
C GLY A 34 4.93 -2.40 16.88
N LEU A 35 5.31 -3.67 17.11
CA LEU A 35 6.39 -4.33 16.39
C LEU A 35 5.97 -4.61 14.95
N PRO A 36 6.82 -4.31 13.95
CA PRO A 36 6.49 -4.45 12.55
C PRO A 36 6.72 -5.89 12.07
N TYR A 37 5.73 -6.40 11.36
CA TYR A 37 5.80 -7.63 10.60
C TYR A 37 5.47 -7.32 9.15
N PHE A 38 6.07 -8.08 8.24
CA PHE A 38 5.91 -7.87 6.82
C PHE A 38 5.49 -9.14 6.10
N SER A 39 4.66 -8.94 5.09
CA SER A 39 4.14 -9.98 4.22
C SER A 39 4.23 -9.52 2.78
N VAL A 40 4.48 -10.45 1.87
CA VAL A 40 4.52 -10.16 0.44
C VAL A 40 3.59 -11.10 -0.29
N ILE A 41 2.69 -10.51 -1.08
CA ILE A 41 1.72 -11.22 -1.91
C ILE A 41 2.05 -10.93 -3.37
N HIS A 42 2.05 -11.96 -4.22
CA HIS A 42 1.98 -11.75 -5.65
C HIS A 42 0.52 -11.44 -6.03
N TYR A 43 0.17 -10.16 -6.09
CA TYR A 43 -1.22 -9.70 -6.07
C TYR A 43 -2.02 -10.16 -7.29
N ARG A 44 -1.36 -10.32 -8.44
CA ARG A 44 -2.02 -10.78 -9.68
C ARG A 44 -2.55 -12.21 -9.58
N SER A 45 -1.89 -13.07 -8.81
CA SER A 45 -2.33 -14.46 -8.57
C SER A 45 -2.97 -14.65 -7.19
N GLY A 46 -2.90 -13.65 -6.31
CA GLY A 46 -3.31 -13.73 -4.92
C GLY A 46 -2.45 -14.66 -4.06
N ARG A 47 -1.29 -15.12 -4.53
CA ARG A 47 -0.43 -16.05 -3.77
C ARG A 47 0.38 -15.31 -2.72
N LEU A 48 0.23 -15.68 -1.45
CA LEU A 48 1.13 -15.27 -0.38
C LEU A 48 2.52 -15.88 -0.62
N LEU A 49 3.52 -15.04 -0.84
CA LEU A 49 4.90 -15.46 -1.09
C LEU A 49 5.68 -15.62 0.21
N SER A 50 5.46 -14.70 1.15
CA SER A 50 6.10 -14.68 2.44
C SER A 50 5.24 -13.92 3.44
N ASP A 51 5.38 -14.28 4.70
CA ASP A 51 4.60 -13.72 5.80
C ASP A 51 5.39 -13.80 7.09
N HIS A 52 5.04 -12.99 8.09
CA HIS A 52 5.74 -12.89 9.36
C HIS A 52 7.26 -12.66 9.19
N ILE A 53 7.65 -11.86 8.19
CA ILE A 53 9.01 -11.33 8.13
C ILE A 53 9.11 -10.30 9.25
N HIS A 54 10.09 -10.42 10.14
CA HIS A 54 10.31 -9.49 11.23
C HIS A 54 11.77 -9.03 11.22
N TYR A 55 12.00 -7.76 11.52
CA TYR A 55 13.33 -7.21 11.60
C TYR A 55 13.39 -6.00 12.54
N GLY A 56 14.42 -5.98 13.38
CA GLY A 56 14.70 -4.86 14.27
C GLY A 56 13.65 -4.64 15.36
N ASP A 57 13.48 -3.38 15.74
CA ASP A 57 12.50 -2.92 16.71
C ASP A 57 11.31 -2.20 16.05
N ARG A 58 10.45 -1.57 16.87
CA ARG A 58 9.26 -0.84 16.42
C ARG A 58 9.53 0.35 15.49
N TRP A 59 10.78 0.78 15.32
CA TRP A 59 11.13 1.95 14.51
C TRP A 59 11.54 1.60 13.08
N TRP A 60 11.58 0.32 12.74
CA TRP A 60 11.68 -0.15 11.37
C TRP A 60 10.31 -0.11 10.67
N THR A 61 10.32 0.22 9.38
CA THR A 61 9.11 0.28 8.54
C THR A 61 9.44 -0.06 7.09
N LEU A 62 8.42 -0.48 6.35
CA LEU A 62 8.47 -0.77 4.94
C LEU A 62 8.93 0.47 4.15
N ALA A 63 10.00 0.33 3.38
CA ALA A 63 10.47 1.35 2.45
C ALA A 63 9.94 1.09 1.04
N ALA A 64 10.22 -0.11 0.52
CA ALA A 64 9.79 -0.54 -0.80
C ALA A 64 9.83 -2.07 -0.93
N VAL A 65 9.28 -2.59 -2.02
CA VAL A 65 9.45 -3.99 -2.44
C VAL A 65 9.92 -4.05 -3.90
N ASN A 66 10.71 -5.07 -4.24
CA ASN A 66 10.98 -5.45 -5.63
C ASN A 66 10.64 -6.94 -5.83
N THR A 67 11.05 -7.53 -6.95
CA THR A 67 10.77 -8.94 -7.28
C THR A 67 11.29 -9.95 -6.23
N ASN A 68 12.42 -9.67 -5.59
CA ASN A 68 13.13 -10.64 -4.74
C ASN A 68 13.29 -10.18 -3.29
N GLN A 69 13.28 -8.87 -3.04
CA GLN A 69 13.66 -8.27 -1.77
C GLN A 69 12.61 -7.30 -1.25
N LEU A 70 12.48 -7.31 0.07
CA LEU A 70 11.81 -6.29 0.85
C LEU A 70 12.87 -5.31 1.37
N PHE A 71 12.63 -4.01 1.20
CA PHE A 71 13.48 -2.96 1.74
C PHE A 71 12.82 -2.33 2.95
N LEU A 72 13.56 -2.25 4.05
CA LEU A 72 13.12 -1.64 5.31
C LEU A 72 13.99 -0.44 5.63
N GLN A 73 13.36 0.61 6.15
CA GLN A 73 14.04 1.81 6.64
C GLN A 73 13.76 2.04 8.11
N HIS A 74 14.68 2.70 8.81
CA HIS A 74 14.60 2.91 10.23
C HIS A 74 14.46 4.39 10.60
N TYR A 75 13.61 4.69 11.60
CA TYR A 75 13.43 6.01 12.16
C TYR A 75 14.09 6.11 13.55
N PRO A 76 15.38 6.48 13.65
CA PRO A 76 16.08 6.53 14.94
C PRO A 76 15.46 7.53 15.91
N GLN A 77 14.84 8.58 15.37
CA GLN A 77 14.14 9.61 16.11
C GLN A 77 12.79 9.85 15.41
N PRO A 78 11.70 9.18 15.85
CA PRO A 78 10.41 9.23 15.16
C PRO A 78 9.87 10.65 15.01
N ASN A 79 10.23 11.56 15.92
CA ASN A 79 9.78 12.94 15.91
C ASN A 79 10.49 13.83 14.86
N GLN A 80 11.57 13.36 14.24
CA GLN A 80 12.37 14.14 13.29
C GLN A 80 12.11 13.80 11.82
N GLY A 81 11.33 12.75 11.53
CA GLY A 81 10.95 12.36 10.16
C GLY A 81 12.10 11.93 9.25
N GLN A 82 13.35 11.97 9.72
CA GLN A 82 14.52 11.51 8.97
C GLN A 82 14.76 10.03 9.24
N THR A 83 14.92 9.25 8.17
CA THR A 83 15.31 7.85 8.28
C THR A 83 16.82 7.69 8.28
N GLN A 84 17.29 6.68 8.99
CA GLN A 84 18.68 6.30 9.09
C GLN A 84 18.75 4.79 9.24
N GLY A 85 19.18 4.14 8.17
CA GLY A 85 19.22 2.69 8.08
C GLY A 85 18.36 2.21 6.94
N LEU A 86 18.96 1.39 6.08
CA LEU A 86 18.30 0.68 5.01
C LEU A 86 18.75 -0.77 5.04
N VAL A 87 17.80 -1.69 5.00
CA VAL A 87 18.05 -3.13 5.05
C VAL A 87 17.28 -3.78 3.93
N ALA A 88 17.92 -4.75 3.28
CA ALA A 88 17.27 -5.62 2.33
C ALA A 88 17.11 -7.02 2.91
N ILE A 89 15.93 -7.58 2.75
CA ILE A 89 15.58 -8.93 3.18
C ILE A 89 15.11 -9.70 1.95
N ASP A 90 15.70 -10.87 1.71
CA ASP A 90 15.22 -11.77 0.68
C ASP A 90 13.85 -12.33 1.07
N ILE A 91 12.87 -12.18 0.18
CA ILE A 91 11.46 -12.47 0.45
C ILE A 91 11.26 -13.96 0.78
N HIS A 92 12.01 -14.85 0.11
CA HIS A 92 11.82 -16.29 0.22
C HIS A 92 12.46 -16.89 1.47
N SER A 93 13.74 -16.59 1.70
CA SER A 93 14.51 -17.07 2.85
C SER A 93 14.24 -16.30 4.13
N LYS A 94 13.63 -15.10 4.01
CA LYS A 94 13.42 -14.13 5.10
C LYS A 94 14.73 -13.69 5.78
N GLN A 95 15.86 -13.89 5.10
CA GLN A 95 17.18 -13.51 5.62
C GLN A 95 17.56 -12.13 5.12
N VAL A 96 18.25 -11.40 5.99
CA VAL A 96 18.90 -10.14 5.62
C VAL A 96 19.97 -10.43 4.57
N THR A 97 19.89 -9.76 3.43
CA THR A 97 20.91 -9.86 2.37
C THR A 97 22.01 -8.83 2.53
N TRP A 98 21.66 -7.63 3.00
CA TRP A 98 22.63 -6.56 3.32
C TRP A 98 21.98 -5.47 4.17
N GLU A 99 22.82 -4.67 4.82
CA GLU A 99 22.43 -3.59 5.73
C GLU A 99 23.31 -2.35 5.51
N GLN A 100 22.70 -1.17 5.58
CA GLN A 100 23.37 0.13 5.44
C GLN A 100 22.83 1.13 6.47
N PHE A 101 23.49 1.26 7.62
CA PHE A 101 22.97 2.04 8.77
C PHE A 101 23.16 3.56 8.68
N ASN A 102 23.83 4.07 7.65
CA ASN A 102 24.12 5.50 7.49
C ASN A 102 23.41 6.15 6.29
N LEU A 103 22.48 5.42 5.67
CA LEU A 103 21.77 5.85 4.48
C LEU A 103 20.29 6.15 4.79
N GLN A 104 19.79 7.18 4.14
CA GLN A 104 18.38 7.55 4.08
C GLN A 104 17.82 7.04 2.75
N PHE A 105 16.79 6.21 2.80
CA PHE A 105 16.05 5.81 1.61
C PHE A 105 15.30 7.01 1.02
N VAL A 106 15.42 7.21 -0.30
CA VAL A 106 14.65 8.22 -1.04
C VAL A 106 13.54 7.54 -1.81
N GLU A 107 13.90 6.69 -2.77
CA GLU A 107 12.95 5.91 -3.57
C GLU A 107 13.64 4.72 -4.24
N LEU A 108 12.84 3.76 -4.71
CA LEU A 108 13.27 2.69 -5.60
C LEU A 108 12.95 3.12 -7.04
N THR A 109 13.96 3.15 -7.90
CA THR A 109 13.87 3.53 -9.33
C THR A 109 14.13 2.33 -10.23
N GLN A 110 14.08 2.52 -11.55
CA GLN A 110 14.45 1.47 -12.50
C GLN A 110 15.96 1.15 -12.47
N GLU A 111 16.79 2.15 -12.13
CA GLU A 111 18.25 2.03 -12.10
C GLU A 111 18.78 1.45 -10.77
N GLY A 112 18.04 1.60 -9.68
CA GLY A 112 18.46 1.09 -8.38
C GLY A 112 17.73 1.77 -7.22
N ILE A 113 18.32 1.69 -6.03
CA ILE A 113 17.78 2.35 -4.83
C ILE A 113 18.45 3.71 -4.70
N ALA A 114 17.67 4.78 -4.84
CA ALA A 114 18.14 6.13 -4.59
C ALA A 114 18.23 6.38 -3.07
N VAL A 115 19.40 6.80 -2.61
CA VAL A 115 19.70 7.07 -1.20
C VAL A 115 20.44 8.38 -1.01
N LYS A 116 20.34 8.94 0.20
CA LYS A 116 21.18 10.06 0.66
C LYS A 116 22.01 9.66 1.87
N GLN A 117 23.18 10.27 2.00
CA GLN A 117 23.92 10.27 3.26
C GLN A 117 23.14 11.09 4.29
N ARG A 118 23.21 10.67 5.55
CA ARG A 118 22.62 11.41 6.67
C ARG A 118 23.15 12.85 6.69
N PHE A 119 22.26 13.83 6.82
CA PHE A 119 22.57 15.27 6.84
C PHE A 119 23.09 15.87 5.51
N SER A 120 22.89 15.19 4.38
CA SER A 120 23.17 15.81 3.08
C SER A 120 22.03 16.76 2.68
N ASP A 121 22.33 18.06 2.64
CA ASP A 121 21.42 19.08 2.11
C ASP A 121 21.47 19.18 0.57
N THR A 122 22.16 18.25 -0.08
CA THR A 122 22.27 18.23 -1.54
C THR A 122 21.03 17.60 -2.18
N ASN A 123 20.68 18.06 -3.39
CA ASN A 123 19.66 17.40 -4.23
C ASN A 123 20.20 16.15 -4.93
N ALA A 124 21.46 15.81 -4.72
CA ALA A 124 22.07 14.63 -5.31
C ALA A 124 21.76 13.39 -4.47
N VAL A 125 21.70 12.25 -5.14
CA VAL A 125 21.53 10.92 -4.54
C VAL A 125 22.68 10.01 -4.95
N SER A 126 22.87 8.95 -4.19
CA SER A 126 23.66 7.80 -4.63
C SER A 126 22.69 6.69 -5.04
N LEU A 127 23.09 5.86 -5.99
CA LEU A 127 22.34 4.68 -6.42
C LEU A 127 22.97 3.43 -5.83
N LEU A 128 22.17 2.61 -5.16
CA LEU A 128 22.58 1.27 -4.74
C LEU A 128 22.04 0.21 -5.70
N GLU A 129 22.86 -0.81 -5.94
CA GLU A 129 22.43 -2.04 -6.58
C GLU A 129 21.54 -2.82 -5.59
N PRO A 130 20.29 -3.18 -5.97
CA PRO A 130 19.34 -3.77 -5.02
C PRO A 130 19.80 -5.08 -4.37
N LEU A 131 20.44 -5.99 -5.11
CA LEU A 131 20.77 -7.33 -4.59
C LEU A 131 21.90 -7.30 -3.55
N SER A 132 22.91 -6.46 -3.76
CA SER A 132 24.16 -6.42 -3.01
C SER A 132 24.28 -5.22 -2.06
N GLY A 133 23.50 -4.16 -2.29
CA GLY A 133 23.62 -2.90 -1.53
C GLY A 133 24.91 -2.14 -1.85
N SER A 134 25.62 -2.51 -2.92
CA SER A 134 26.81 -1.83 -3.40
C SER A 134 26.44 -0.54 -4.16
N ILE A 135 27.33 0.44 -4.15
CA ILE A 135 27.09 1.71 -4.84
C ILE A 135 27.34 1.52 -6.34
N LEU A 136 26.31 1.81 -7.15
CA LEU A 136 26.39 1.87 -8.61
C LEU A 136 26.89 3.22 -9.09
N GLU A 137 26.34 4.29 -8.52
CA GLU A 137 26.61 5.67 -8.94
C GLU A 137 26.51 6.61 -7.73
N ASN A 138 27.29 7.70 -7.77
CA ASN A 138 27.22 8.76 -6.77
C ASN A 138 26.93 10.10 -7.46
N HIS A 139 26.32 11.01 -6.70
CA HIS A 139 26.08 12.40 -7.11
C HIS A 139 25.15 12.55 -8.33
N THR A 140 24.21 11.63 -8.49
CA THR A 140 23.18 11.70 -9.53
C THR A 140 22.03 12.61 -9.08
N LEU A 141 21.40 13.33 -10.01
CA LEU A 141 20.19 14.09 -9.69
C LEU A 141 18.98 13.17 -9.75
N LEU A 142 18.12 13.21 -8.73
CA LEU A 142 16.93 12.36 -8.64
C LEU A 142 16.03 12.46 -9.88
N ASN A 143 15.88 13.66 -10.44
CA ASN A 143 15.05 13.90 -11.63
C ASN A 143 15.62 13.34 -12.95
N LYS A 144 16.83 12.79 -12.93
CA LYS A 144 17.43 12.06 -14.07
C LYS A 144 17.16 10.56 -14.00
N LEU A 145 16.65 10.06 -12.87
CA LEU A 145 16.33 8.67 -12.67
C LEU A 145 14.93 8.37 -13.20
N SER A 146 14.75 7.15 -13.70
CA SER A 146 13.48 6.70 -14.24
C SER A 146 12.61 6.17 -13.10
N PRO A 147 11.46 6.79 -12.80
CA PRO A 147 10.60 6.29 -11.75
C PRO A 147 10.10 4.88 -12.09
N LEU A 148 9.89 4.07 -11.05
CA LEU A 148 9.14 2.83 -11.23
C LEU A 148 7.70 3.16 -11.62
N PRO A 149 7.10 2.43 -12.57
CA PRO A 149 5.70 2.62 -12.91
C PRO A 149 4.85 2.28 -11.69
N ARG A 150 4.02 3.25 -11.26
CA ARG A 150 3.09 3.16 -10.14
C ARG A 150 1.73 3.70 -10.60
N ASN A 151 0.98 2.89 -11.34
CA ASN A 151 -0.36 3.23 -11.82
C ASN A 151 -1.41 2.93 -10.74
N ILE A 152 -1.20 3.49 -9.55
CA ILE A 152 -2.13 3.38 -8.44
C ILE A 152 -3.17 4.48 -8.58
N ARG A 153 -4.44 4.08 -8.69
CA ARG A 153 -5.57 5.01 -8.80
C ARG A 153 -6.42 4.92 -7.55
N SER A 154 -6.46 5.98 -6.76
CA SER A 154 -7.25 6.04 -5.54
C SER A 154 -8.60 6.68 -5.80
N ALA A 155 -9.63 6.21 -5.08
CA ALA A 155 -10.93 6.84 -5.12
C ALA A 155 -10.83 8.27 -4.57
N SER A 156 -11.45 9.22 -5.27
CA SER A 156 -11.45 10.62 -4.86
C SER A 156 -12.77 10.97 -4.17
N PRO A 157 -12.74 11.78 -3.10
CA PRO A 157 -13.97 12.26 -2.46
C PRO A 157 -14.73 13.18 -3.43
N VAL A 158 -16.04 12.99 -3.51
CA VAL A 158 -16.95 13.79 -4.35
C VAL A 158 -18.19 14.19 -3.56
N HIS A 159 -18.80 15.30 -3.97
CA HIS A 159 -20.01 15.85 -3.32
C HIS A 159 -21.32 15.40 -3.98
N ARG A 160 -21.25 14.69 -5.12
CA ARG A 160 -22.42 14.14 -5.80
C ARG A 160 -22.70 12.73 -5.30
N THR A 161 -23.97 12.39 -5.15
CA THR A 161 -24.39 11.04 -4.80
C THR A 161 -24.21 10.08 -5.98
N PRO A 162 -23.99 8.78 -5.73
CA PRO A 162 -24.03 7.77 -6.78
C PRO A 162 -25.41 7.76 -7.48
N PRO A 163 -25.48 7.53 -8.80
CA PRO A 163 -26.73 7.54 -9.57
C PRO A 163 -27.54 6.26 -9.34
N LEU A 164 -28.01 6.06 -8.11
CA LEU A 164 -28.70 4.85 -7.65
C LEU A 164 -30.11 5.18 -7.16
N PRO A 165 -31.06 4.24 -7.21
CA PRO A 165 -32.27 4.31 -6.41
C PRO A 165 -31.88 4.18 -4.93
N ILE A 166 -31.74 5.32 -4.25
CA ILE A 166 -31.31 5.36 -2.85
C ILE A 166 -32.48 4.98 -1.95
N THR A 167 -32.43 3.80 -1.35
CA THR A 167 -33.42 3.31 -0.38
C THR A 167 -32.99 3.50 1.08
N SER A 168 -31.74 3.88 1.32
CA SER A 168 -31.16 4.06 2.65
C SER A 168 -30.58 5.46 2.83
N THR A 169 -30.38 5.89 4.08
CA THR A 169 -29.79 7.20 4.35
C THR A 169 -28.29 7.15 4.06
N LEU A 170 -27.88 7.71 2.92
CA LEU A 170 -26.46 7.86 2.60
C LEU A 170 -25.80 8.90 3.50
N VAL A 171 -24.57 8.61 3.91
CA VAL A 171 -23.73 9.51 4.70
C VAL A 171 -22.42 9.70 3.95
N GLY A 172 -22.13 10.95 3.59
CA GLY A 172 -20.88 11.33 2.92
C GLY A 172 -19.68 11.28 3.88
N PRO A 173 -18.44 11.36 3.35
CA PRO A 173 -18.11 11.59 1.96
C PRO A 173 -18.39 10.38 1.04
N TYR A 174 -18.61 10.67 -0.25
CA TYR A 174 -18.72 9.66 -1.31
C TYR A 174 -17.41 9.57 -2.05
N PHE A 175 -16.98 8.38 -2.38
CA PHE A 175 -15.71 8.13 -3.05
C PHE A 175 -15.97 7.57 -4.42
N PHE A 176 -15.31 8.15 -5.42
CA PHE A 176 -15.52 7.85 -6.82
C PHE A 176 -14.21 7.54 -7.52
N LEU A 177 -14.23 6.51 -8.36
CA LEU A 177 -13.18 6.20 -9.32
C LEU A 177 -13.81 5.69 -10.62
N GLU A 178 -13.35 6.19 -11.76
CA GLU A 178 -13.78 5.71 -13.07
C GLU A 178 -12.67 4.88 -13.73
N THR A 179 -13.05 3.76 -14.34
CA THR A 179 -12.13 2.90 -15.09
C THR A 179 -12.86 2.12 -16.16
N ASP A 180 -12.38 2.14 -17.41
CA ASP A 180 -12.91 1.34 -18.53
C ASP A 180 -14.44 1.38 -18.67
N GLY A 181 -15.03 2.57 -18.54
CA GLY A 181 -16.48 2.78 -18.64
C GLY A 181 -17.28 2.25 -17.43
N LYS A 182 -16.61 1.84 -16.36
CA LYS A 182 -17.19 1.49 -15.07
C LYS A 182 -16.98 2.63 -14.07
N GLU A 183 -18.03 2.92 -13.33
CA GLU A 183 -18.00 3.84 -12.20
C GLU A 183 -17.98 3.06 -10.89
N LEU A 184 -16.92 3.24 -10.11
CA LEU A 184 -16.76 2.63 -8.80
C LEU A 184 -17.07 3.67 -7.74
N TRP A 185 -18.02 3.32 -6.89
CA TRP A 185 -18.54 4.16 -5.83
C TRP A 185 -18.35 3.49 -4.49
N ALA A 186 -17.77 4.19 -3.52
CA ALA A 186 -17.85 3.78 -2.13
C ALA A 186 -18.46 4.87 -1.26
N TYR A 187 -19.37 4.48 -0.38
CA TYR A 187 -20.15 5.41 0.41
C TYR A 187 -20.67 4.74 1.67
N HIS A 188 -20.94 5.54 2.70
CA HIS A 188 -21.51 5.02 3.92
C HIS A 188 -23.04 5.05 3.84
N GLU A 189 -23.67 4.00 4.33
CA GLU A 189 -25.11 3.97 4.60
C GLU A 189 -25.30 3.93 6.11
N ARG A 190 -26.26 4.70 6.64
CA ARG A 190 -26.67 4.56 8.04
C ARG A 190 -27.65 3.40 8.16
N LYS A 191 -27.33 2.47 9.07
CA LYS A 191 -28.17 1.33 9.43
C LYS A 191 -28.29 1.31 10.94
N GLU A 192 -29.49 1.64 11.45
CA GLU A 192 -29.71 1.90 12.87
C GLU A 192 -28.77 3.03 13.37
N ASP A 193 -28.06 2.80 14.48
CA ASP A 193 -27.10 3.74 15.06
C ASP A 193 -25.66 3.54 14.56
N LYS A 194 -25.45 2.66 13.57
CA LYS A 194 -24.14 2.36 13.00
C LYS A 194 -24.05 2.73 11.54
N LEU A 195 -22.82 2.82 11.04
CA LEU A 195 -22.52 3.02 9.63
C LEU A 195 -22.07 1.70 9.01
N GLN A 196 -22.42 1.49 7.75
CA GLN A 196 -21.86 0.45 6.91
C GLN A 196 -21.24 1.10 5.67
N LEU A 197 -20.12 0.57 5.21
CA LEU A 197 -19.44 1.02 4.02
C LEU A 197 -19.80 0.11 2.85
N ILE A 198 -20.41 0.69 1.83
CA ILE A 198 -20.87 -0.01 0.64
C ILE A 198 -19.96 0.31 -0.53
N LEU A 199 -19.56 -0.73 -1.29
CA LEU A 199 -18.93 -0.60 -2.59
C LEU A 199 -19.95 -0.95 -3.67
N THR A 200 -20.10 -0.07 -4.66
CA THR A 200 -20.98 -0.26 -5.82
C THR A 200 -20.22 -0.04 -7.11
N VAL A 201 -20.46 -0.90 -8.10
CA VAL A 201 -19.96 -0.70 -9.47
C VAL A 201 -21.13 -0.53 -10.42
N ILE A 202 -21.10 0.56 -11.17
CA ILE A 202 -22.11 0.93 -12.15
C ILE A 202 -21.47 0.89 -13.52
N GLN A 203 -22.17 0.31 -14.49
CA GLN A 203 -21.78 0.31 -15.90
C GLN A 203 -23.03 0.51 -16.74
N GLU A 204 -22.98 1.44 -17.70
CA GLU A 204 -24.12 1.77 -18.58
C GLU A 204 -25.42 2.05 -17.79
N HIS A 205 -25.31 2.81 -16.69
CA HIS A 205 -26.42 3.14 -15.77
C HIS A 205 -27.04 1.96 -15.01
N ASN A 206 -26.45 0.77 -15.08
CA ASN A 206 -26.89 -0.42 -14.35
C ASN A 206 -25.92 -0.78 -13.23
N VAL A 207 -26.46 -1.18 -12.07
CA VAL A 207 -25.67 -1.69 -10.94
C VAL A 207 -25.19 -3.10 -11.27
N GLN A 208 -23.89 -3.24 -11.51
CA GLN A 208 -23.25 -4.54 -11.79
C GLN A 208 -22.83 -5.26 -10.51
N PHE A 209 -22.59 -4.51 -9.44
CA PHE A 209 -22.10 -5.02 -8.17
C PHE A 209 -22.47 -4.06 -7.05
N LYS A 210 -22.91 -4.61 -5.91
CA LYS A 210 -23.14 -3.86 -4.66
C LYS A 210 -22.84 -4.78 -3.48
N GLU A 211 -21.87 -4.44 -2.65
CA GLU A 211 -21.48 -5.24 -1.47
C GLU A 211 -21.20 -4.34 -0.26
N CYS A 212 -21.58 -4.81 0.93
CA CYS A 212 -21.16 -4.21 2.19
C CYS A 212 -19.74 -4.70 2.50
N ILE A 213 -18.77 -3.80 2.41
CA ILE A 213 -17.34 -4.14 2.57
C ILE A 213 -16.85 -3.95 4.01
N VAL A 214 -17.53 -3.10 4.80
CA VAL A 214 -17.29 -2.96 6.24
C VAL A 214 -18.62 -2.67 6.92
N ASP A 215 -18.94 -3.39 8.00
CA ASP A 215 -20.18 -3.19 8.77
C ASP A 215 -19.88 -2.66 10.18
N ARG A 216 -20.90 -2.10 10.82
CA ARG A 216 -20.92 -1.65 12.23
C ARG A 216 -19.86 -0.59 12.58
N LEU A 217 -19.57 0.33 11.67
CA LEU A 217 -18.66 1.45 11.88
C LEU A 217 -19.26 2.50 12.83
N ASP A 218 -18.42 3.00 13.75
CA ASP A 218 -18.72 4.15 14.61
C ASP A 218 -18.45 5.50 13.91
N HIS A 219 -17.52 5.50 12.95
CA HIS A 219 -17.04 6.69 12.27
C HIS A 219 -16.88 6.45 10.77
N LEU A 220 -16.87 7.54 10.01
CA LEU A 220 -16.62 7.52 8.56
C LEU A 220 -15.16 7.13 8.28
N LEU A 221 -14.96 6.28 7.28
CA LEU A 221 -13.63 5.96 6.77
C LEU A 221 -13.23 6.94 5.63
N PRO A 222 -12.07 7.62 5.73
CA PRO A 222 -11.65 8.63 4.76
C PRO A 222 -10.92 8.06 3.54
N GLU A 223 -10.37 6.85 3.61
CA GLU A 223 -9.67 6.18 2.52
C GLU A 223 -10.24 4.79 2.37
N VAL A 224 -10.78 4.51 1.20
CA VAL A 224 -11.71 3.39 1.06
C VAL A 224 -11.16 2.28 0.18
N PHE A 225 -10.64 2.63 -0.99
CA PHE A 225 -10.06 1.68 -1.92
C PHE A 225 -9.10 2.37 -2.88
N PHE A 226 -8.22 1.56 -3.47
CA PHE A 226 -7.37 1.94 -4.58
C PHE A 226 -7.35 0.82 -5.63
N MET A 227 -6.92 1.14 -6.84
CA MET A 227 -6.76 0.19 -7.93
C MET A 227 -5.33 0.17 -8.45
N VAL A 228 -4.88 -1.03 -8.85
CA VAL A 228 -3.67 -1.24 -9.65
C VAL A 228 -4.05 -2.06 -10.87
N GLY A 229 -3.92 -1.49 -12.07
CA GLY A 229 -4.51 -2.04 -13.28
C GLY A 229 -6.03 -2.25 -13.11
N GLN A 230 -6.49 -3.49 -13.33
CA GLN A 230 -7.89 -3.92 -13.22
C GLN A 230 -8.25 -4.54 -11.86
N GLN A 231 -7.37 -4.41 -10.87
CA GLN A 231 -7.53 -5.03 -9.57
C GLN A 231 -7.75 -3.97 -8.51
N LEU A 232 -8.84 -4.11 -7.76
CA LEU A 232 -9.24 -3.23 -6.68
C LEU A 232 -8.77 -3.81 -5.35
N PHE A 233 -8.36 -2.93 -4.44
CA PHE A 233 -7.84 -3.24 -3.12
C PHE A 233 -8.46 -2.33 -2.07
N PHE A 234 -8.79 -2.89 -0.92
CA PHE A 234 -9.24 -2.13 0.24
C PHE A 234 -8.90 -2.86 1.53
N VAL A 235 -8.79 -2.07 2.59
CA VAL A 235 -8.41 -2.53 3.92
C VAL A 235 -9.65 -2.57 4.81
N THR A 236 -9.97 -3.74 5.36
CA THR A 236 -11.18 -4.02 6.15
C THR A 236 -10.83 -4.57 7.53
N ASN A 237 -11.87 -5.02 8.26
CA ASN A 237 -11.76 -5.65 9.56
C ASN A 237 -10.91 -4.85 10.56
N ASN A 238 -11.26 -3.57 10.74
CA ASN A 238 -10.51 -2.62 11.57
C ASN A 238 -9.01 -2.55 11.21
N LYS A 239 -8.73 -2.39 9.91
CA LYS A 239 -7.38 -2.37 9.34
C LYS A 239 -6.58 -3.66 9.49
N ARG A 240 -7.22 -4.82 9.63
CA ARG A 240 -6.52 -6.10 9.78
C ARG A 240 -6.60 -7.01 8.57
N GLU A 241 -7.44 -6.70 7.60
CA GLU A 241 -7.60 -7.54 6.41
C GLU A 241 -7.36 -6.69 5.16
N ILE A 242 -6.56 -7.23 4.22
CA ILE A 242 -6.50 -6.72 2.85
C ILE A 242 -7.41 -7.59 1.99
N VAL A 243 -8.29 -6.95 1.22
CA VAL A 243 -9.21 -7.63 0.31
C VAL A 243 -8.98 -7.11 -1.10
N SER A 244 -9.04 -8.01 -2.07
CA SER A 244 -8.88 -7.67 -3.47
C SER A 244 -9.92 -8.32 -4.38
N TYR A 245 -10.32 -7.60 -5.43
CA TYR A 245 -11.28 -8.03 -6.44
C TYR A 245 -10.79 -7.68 -7.85
N PHE A 246 -11.14 -8.50 -8.82
CA PHE A 246 -11.04 -8.14 -10.24
C PHE A 246 -12.29 -7.34 -10.66
N VAL A 247 -12.05 -6.19 -11.31
CA VAL A 247 -13.06 -5.22 -11.73
C VAL A 247 -13.59 -5.51 -13.12
#